data_AF-A0A0Q0ZBQ5-F1
#
_entry.id   AF-A0A0Q0ZBQ5-F1
#
_cell.length_a   1.000
_cell.length_b   1.000
_cell.length_c   1.000
_cell.angle_alpha   90.00
_cell.angle_beta   90.00
_cell.angle_gamma   90.00
#
_symmetry.space_group_name_H-M   'P 1'
#
loop_
_entity.id
_entity.type
_entity.pdbx_description
1 polymer ?
#
loop_
_entity_poly.entity_id
_entity_poly.type
_entity_poly.pdbx_seq_one_letter_code
_entity_poly.pdbx_strand_id
1 'polypeptide(L)' 'MSFFWVGFLFWLFIGASIFLLIWGGLRKRAIHLVSSALLFLPIAYYFSGAENAFKCLMFYPMFPLLLAIFFIHKSS' A
#
# COMPACT_ATOMS: atom_id res chain seq x y z
N MET A 1 27.19 -5.35 15.81
CA MET A 1 25.92 -4.64 15.56
C MET A 1 24.95 -5.65 14.95
N SER A 2 23.85 -5.96 15.62
CA SER A 2 22.81 -6.86 15.07
C SER A 2 21.99 -6.13 14.01
N PHE A 3 21.77 -6.76 12.86
CA PHE A 3 20.94 -6.19 11.79
C PHE A 3 19.47 -6.09 12.22
N PHE A 4 18.80 -4.97 11.89
CA PHE A 4 17.44 -4.67 12.30
C PHE A 4 16.41 -5.25 11.31
N TRP A 5 16.21 -6.57 11.36
CA TRP A 5 15.35 -7.32 10.43
C TRP A 5 13.93 -6.79 10.30
N VAL A 6 13.29 -6.43 11.41
CA VAL A 6 11.90 -5.92 11.41
C VAL A 6 11.80 -4.60 10.67
N GLY A 7 12.74 -3.68 10.89
CA GLY A 7 12.79 -2.40 10.20
C GLY A 7 13.02 -2.60 8.70
N PHE A 8 13.92 -3.52 8.32
CA PHE A 8 14.15 -3.86 6.92
C PHE A 8 12.87 -4.40 6.24
N LEU A 9 12.17 -5.33 6.89
CA LEU A 9 10.92 -5.89 6.35
C LEU A 9 9.82 -4.82 6.21
N PHE A 10 9.73 -3.91 7.18
CA PHE A 10 8.80 -2.78 7.13
C PHE A 10 9.05 -1.87 5.92
N TRP A 11 10.31 -1.46 5.70
CA TRP A 11 10.69 -0.68 4.52
C TRP A 11 10.47 -1.44 3.21
N LEU A 12 10.71 -2.75 3.19
CA LEU A 12 10.46 -3.60 2.03
C LEU A 12 8.98 -3.64 1.67
N PHE A 13 8.07 -3.76 2.65
CA PHE A 13 6.63 -3.76 2.40
C PHE A 13 6.15 -2.41 1.86
N ILE A 14 6.65 -1.29 2.40
CA ILE A 14 6.37 0.05 1.88
C ILE A 14 6.83 0.16 0.43
N GLY A 15 8.09 -0.20 0.15
CA GLY A 15 8.68 -0.14 -1.19
C GLY A 15 7.91 -1.00 -2.19
N ALA A 16 7.59 -2.25 -1.83
CA ALA A 16 6.84 -3.17 -2.68
C ALA A 16 5.41 -2.68 -2.92
N SER A 17 4.74 -2.12 -1.91
CA SER A 17 3.41 -1.51 -2.06
C SER A 17 3.44 -0.35 -3.06
N ILE A 18 4.39 0.58 -2.92
CA ILE A 18 4.52 1.73 -3.82
C ILE A 18 4.85 1.26 -5.25
N PHE A 19 5.75 0.29 -5.40
CA PHE A 19 6.07 -0.28 -6.69
C PHE A 19 4.84 -0.88 -7.38
N LEU A 20 4.04 -1.67 -6.66
CA LEU A 20 2.81 -2.26 -7.19
C LEU A 20 1.73 -1.22 -7.49
N LEU A 21 1.64 -0.15 -6.70
CA LEU A 21 0.72 0.97 -6.97
C LEU A 21 1.06 1.62 -8.32
N ILE A 22 2.34 1.98 -8.51
CA ILE A 22 2.81 2.63 -9.74
C ILE A 22 2.64 1.67 -10.93
N TRP A 23 3.12 0.43 -10.80
CA TRP A 23 3.05 -0.57 -11.86
C TRP A 23 1.60 -0.92 -12.23
N GLY A 24 0.74 -1.12 -11.23
CA GLY A 24 -0.69 -1.38 -11.41
C GLY A 24 -1.41 -0.20 -12.05
N GLY A 25 -1.05 1.02 -11.67
CA GLY A 25 -1.49 2.28 -12.29
C GLY A 25 -1.16 2.35 -13.78
N LEU A 26 0.12 2.16 -14.11
CA LEU A 26 0.62 2.21 -15.49
C LEU A 26 0.03 1.13 -16.38
N ARG A 27 -0.13 -0.09 -15.87
CA ARG A 27 -0.69 -1.23 -16.61
C ARG A 27 -2.21 -1.30 -16.53
N LYS A 28 -2.86 -0.40 -15.79
CA LYS A 28 -4.31 -0.42 -15.49
C LYS A 28 -4.79 -1.78 -14.97
N ARG A 29 -3.95 -2.49 -14.21
CA ARG A 29 -4.25 -3.82 -13.70
C ARG A 29 -4.69 -3.73 -12.24
N ALA A 30 -6.00 -3.86 -12.02
CA ALA A 30 -6.61 -3.81 -10.70
C ALA A 30 -5.98 -4.77 -9.68
N ILE A 31 -5.56 -5.97 -10.11
CA ILE A 31 -4.91 -6.95 -9.23
C ILE A 31 -3.62 -6.43 -8.56
N HIS A 32 -2.84 -5.62 -9.27
CA HIS A 32 -1.60 -5.04 -8.71
C HIS A 32 -1.93 -3.93 -7.70
N LEU A 33 -3.00 -3.17 -7.94
CA LEU A 33 -3.48 -2.14 -7.01
C LEU A 33 -4.04 -2.76 -5.73
N VAL A 34 -4.85 -3.81 -5.84
CA VAL A 34 -5.33 -4.58 -4.67
C VAL A 34 -4.15 -5.17 -3.90
N SER A 35 -3.15 -5.72 -4.60
CA SER A 35 -1.94 -6.27 -3.97
C SER A 35 -1.12 -5.18 -3.25
N SER A 36 -1.02 -3.98 -3.81
CA SER A 36 -0.43 -2.81 -3.13
C SER A 36 -1.18 -2.49 -1.84
N ALA A 37 -2.52 -2.41 -1.89
CA ALA A 37 -3.33 -2.14 -0.70
C ALA A 37 -3.09 -3.19 0.41
N LEU A 38 -3.07 -4.47 0.03
CA LEU A 38 -2.84 -5.59 0.96
C LEU A 38 -1.45 -5.54 1.59
N LEU A 39 -0.40 -5.27 0.81
CA LEU A 39 0.97 -5.15 1.35
C LEU A 39 1.11 -3.98 2.32
N PHE A 40 0.32 -2.91 2.15
CA PHE A 40 0.37 -1.76 3.05
C PHE A 40 -0.46 -1.96 4.34
N LEU A 41 -1.32 -2.98 4.44
CA LEU A 41 -2.18 -3.19 5.61
C LEU A 41 -1.42 -3.26 6.95
N PRO A 42 -0.30 -4.00 7.08
CA PRO A 42 0.45 -4.02 8.34
C PRO A 42 1.00 -2.64 8.72
N ILE A 43 1.38 -1.84 7.73
CA ILE A 43 1.90 -0.47 7.90
C ILE A 43 0.77 0.48 8.28
N ALA A 44 -0.39 0.36 7.64
CA ALA A 44 -1.58 1.11 8.01
C ALA A 44 -2.01 0.81 9.45
N TYR A 45 -1.97 -0.47 9.85
CA TYR A 45 -2.24 -0.87 11.23
C TYR A 45 -1.24 -0.25 12.22
N TYR A 46 0.06 -0.26 11.89
CA TYR A 46 1.08 0.42 12.70
C TYR A 46 0.78 1.92 12.87
N PHE A 47 0.42 2.63 11.79
CA PHE A 47 0.08 4.05 11.86
C PHE A 47 -1.29 4.36 12.48
N SER A 48 -2.17 3.38 12.64
CA SER A 48 -3.47 3.60 13.30
C SER A 48 -3.33 4.02 14.78
N GLY A 49 -2.24 3.59 15.43
CA GLY A 49 -1.86 3.99 16.78
C GLY A 49 -1.07 5.31 16.87
N ALA A 50 -0.82 5.99 15.74
CA ALA A 50 -0.10 7.27 15.77
C ALA A 50 -1.01 8.40 16.32
N GLU A 51 -0.44 9.30 17.11
CA GLU A 51 -1.13 10.45 17.69
C GLU A 51 -0.87 11.77 16.93
N ASN A 52 -0.20 11.68 15.78
CA ASN A 52 0.19 12.84 14.96
C ASN A 52 -0.33 12.71 13.52
N ALA A 53 0.12 13.62 12.66
CA ALA A 53 -0.27 13.65 11.23
C ALA A 53 0.01 12.33 10.48
N PHE A 54 0.95 11.50 10.96
CA PHE A 54 1.21 10.19 10.34
C PHE A 54 0.05 9.21 10.51
N LYS A 55 -0.90 9.46 11.43
CA LYS A 55 -2.13 8.68 11.54
C LYS A 55 -2.89 8.62 10.21
N CYS A 56 -2.81 9.66 9.39
CA CYS A 56 -3.44 9.69 8.07
C CYS A 56 -2.96 8.58 7.14
N LEU A 57 -1.74 8.04 7.36
CA LEU A 57 -1.22 6.91 6.57
C LEU A 57 -2.04 5.62 6.76
N MET A 58 -2.83 5.50 7.83
CA MET A 58 -3.73 4.36 8.01
C MET A 58 -4.79 4.27 6.90
N PHE A 59 -5.11 5.39 6.26
CA PHE A 59 -6.06 5.44 5.14
C PHE A 59 -5.43 5.17 3.77
N TYR A 60 -4.10 5.03 3.69
CA TYR A 60 -3.41 4.76 2.42
C TYR A 60 -4.03 3.59 1.64
N PRO A 61 -4.38 2.43 2.22
CA PRO A 61 -4.95 1.31 1.47
C PRO A 61 -6.24 1.65 0.70
N MET A 62 -6.99 2.68 1.12
CA MET A 62 -8.19 3.12 0.42
C MET A 62 -7.89 3.66 -0.98
N PHE A 63 -6.76 4.36 -1.14
CA PHE A 63 -6.37 4.95 -2.42
C PHE A 63 -6.15 3.93 -3.55
N PRO A 64 -5.29 2.89 -3.40
CA PRO A 64 -5.16 1.83 -4.39
C PRO A 64 -6.46 1.08 -4.63
N LEU A 65 -7.30 0.88 -3.61
CA LEU A 65 -8.58 0.18 -3.78
C LEU A 65 -9.58 0.99 -4.63
N LEU A 66 -9.69 2.30 -4.41
CA LEU A 66 -10.53 3.16 -5.24
C LEU A 66 -10.06 3.19 -6.70
N LEU A 67 -8.73 3.26 -6.92
CA LEU A 67 -8.15 3.13 -8.26
C LEU A 67 -8.45 1.77 -8.90
N ALA A 68 -8.40 0.69 -8.11
CA ALA A 68 -8.71 -0.66 -8.60
C ALA A 68 -10.16 -0.75 -9.08
N ILE A 69 -11.11 -0.23 -8.29
CA ILE A 69 -12.54 -0.20 -8.65
C ILE A 69 -12.76 0.60 -9.94
N PHE A 70 -12.13 1.77 -10.06
CA PHE A 70 -12.22 2.60 -11.26
C PHE A 70 -11.74 1.86 -12.53
N PHE A 71 -10.63 1.13 -12.45
CA PHE A 71 -10.12 0.38 -13.59
C PHE A 71 -10.91 -0.88 -13.92
N ILE A 72 -11.47 -1.57 -12.92
CA ILE A 72 -12.39 -2.69 -13.17
C ILE A 72 -13.62 -2.19 -13.93
N HIS A 73 -14.23 -1.11 -13.46
CA HIS A 73 -15.42 -0.55 -14.09
C HIS A 73 -15.17 -0.11 -15.53
N LYS A 74 -14.00 0.48 -15.82
CA LYS A 74 -13.63 0.89 -17.19
C LYS A 74 -13.37 -0.28 -18.15
N SER A 75 -13.10 -1.47 -17.63
CA SER A 75 -12.79 -2.66 -18.44
C SER A 75 -14.02 -3.53 -18.75
N SER A 76 -15.17 -3.25 -18.12
CA SER A 76 -16.45 -3.93 -18.33
C SER A 76 -17.33 -3.17 -19.31
#